data_AF-A0A3P1SCX3-F1
#
_entry.id   AF-A0A3P1SCX3-F1
#
_cell.length_a   1.000
_cell.length_b   1.000
_cell.length_c   1.000
_cell.angle_alpha   90.00
_cell.angle_beta   90.00
_cell.angle_gamma   90.00
#
_symmetry.space_group_name_H-M   'P 1'
#
loop_
_entity.id
_entity.type
_entity.pdbx_description
1 polymer ?
#
loop_
_entity_poly.entity_id
_entity_poly.type
_entity_poly.pdbx_seq_one_letter_code
_entity_poly.pdbx_strand_id
1 'polypeptide(L)'
;MSNELPAGVSAASLPSMKLAELQSVASQMGLKGISKMRKSQLVEAISAAAGSTAAPESSASAAPSRAKKPAKAEKAAKKADAAEQDTPVLDLPTPQSEAEPVASDATERRGRGRRRRVSTDGAIDTSTIQLDLPAPVAKKDEDNAEAPAATEPAIELTEIELPEGDGTEGRRGRRDRNARRRGRDRDRRDNGDRQNGQNGERSQEGFKSRRDRQGEPQIREDEPLAPIAGILDIQDNHAFVRTSGYLPGPNDVYVTLGNVRRWGLRAGDAVAGAVKPPREGERQRQKYNALVRVDSVNGMSIEDAQRRREFGKLTPIYPTEQLRLETTPKAYTPRVIDLVAPIGKGQRGLIVSPPKAGKTMVIQQIAKAIEINNPEVHLMVVLVDERPEEVTDMRSIVKGEVIASTFDRPASDHTIVAELAIERAKRLVELGQDVVVLLDSITRLSRAYNLAAPASGRILSGGVDASALYPPKKFFGAARNLKEGGSLTIVASALVETGSKMDEVIFEEFKGTGNMELRLSRQLADRRIFPAIDVNASGTRREETLFAPEELRIMWKLRRVLGTLEQQSALEIVLDKLKETQSNAEFLMLVQKTTPSAD
;
A
#
# COMPACT_ATOMS: atom_id res chain seq x y z
N MET A 1 -7.03 -6.30 -61.91
CA MET A 1 -6.30 -5.17 -61.29
C MET A 1 -5.00 -5.75 -60.76
N SER A 2 -3.90 -5.01 -60.79
CA SER A 2 -2.62 -5.50 -60.27
C SER A 2 -2.58 -5.35 -58.74
N ASN A 3 -2.12 -6.37 -58.02
CA ASN A 3 -1.90 -6.29 -56.56
C ASN A 3 -0.54 -5.62 -56.21
N GLU A 4 0.17 -5.10 -57.21
CA GLU A 4 1.46 -4.45 -57.04
C GLU A 4 1.30 -2.97 -56.68
N LEU A 5 2.26 -2.43 -55.91
CA LEU A 5 2.30 -1.00 -55.61
C LEU A 5 2.61 -0.18 -56.89
N PRO A 6 1.96 0.97 -57.09
CA PRO A 6 2.23 1.82 -58.25
C PRO A 6 3.68 2.34 -58.24
N ALA A 7 4.28 2.45 -59.43
CA ALA A 7 5.69 2.76 -59.60
C ALA A 7 6.11 4.04 -58.85
N GLY A 8 7.13 3.90 -57.99
CA GLY A 8 7.61 4.96 -57.10
C GLY A 8 7.07 4.90 -55.66
N VAL A 9 6.08 4.05 -55.37
CA VAL A 9 5.56 3.82 -54.01
C VAL A 9 6.16 2.55 -53.42
N SER A 10 6.83 2.66 -52.26
CA SER A 10 7.38 1.52 -51.52
C SER A 10 6.60 1.30 -50.23
N ALA A 11 6.57 0.06 -49.72
CA ALA A 11 5.90 -0.25 -48.46
C ALA A 11 6.41 0.63 -47.29
N ALA A 12 7.70 0.99 -47.31
CA ALA A 12 8.32 1.88 -46.33
C ALA A 12 7.89 3.36 -46.43
N SER A 13 7.35 3.82 -47.57
CA SER A 13 6.88 5.21 -47.73
C SER A 13 5.38 5.40 -47.41
N LEU A 14 4.62 4.33 -47.23
CA LEU A 14 3.19 4.41 -46.87
C LEU A 14 2.91 5.18 -45.56
N PRO A 15 3.71 5.05 -44.47
CA PRO A 15 3.45 5.79 -43.23
C PRO A 15 3.61 7.31 -43.35
N SER A 16 4.43 7.81 -44.28
CA SER A 16 4.71 9.24 -44.45
C SER A 16 3.78 9.96 -45.43
N MET A 17 3.16 9.26 -46.37
CA MET A 17 2.18 9.82 -47.33
C MET A 17 0.96 10.48 -46.67
N LYS A 18 0.27 11.37 -47.38
CA LYS A 18 -0.99 11.98 -46.93
C LYS A 18 -2.17 11.02 -47.10
N LEU A 19 -3.26 11.28 -46.38
CA LEU A 19 -4.45 10.42 -46.41
C LEU A 19 -5.08 10.32 -47.81
N ALA A 20 -5.12 11.41 -48.58
CA ALA A 20 -5.62 11.42 -49.96
C ALA A 20 -4.71 10.63 -50.92
N GLU A 21 -3.38 10.67 -50.71
CA GLU A 21 -2.40 9.89 -51.49
C GLU A 21 -2.57 8.38 -51.19
N LEU A 22 -2.77 8.00 -49.92
CA LEU A 22 -3.07 6.61 -49.54
C LEU A 22 -4.43 6.13 -50.09
N GLN A 23 -5.46 6.98 -50.10
CA GLN A 23 -6.75 6.64 -50.71
C GLN A 23 -6.65 6.47 -52.23
N SER A 24 -5.80 7.23 -52.93
CA SER A 24 -5.61 7.04 -54.38
C SER A 24 -4.87 5.73 -54.69
N VAL A 25 -3.81 5.39 -53.94
CA VAL A 25 -3.12 4.09 -54.05
C VAL A 25 -4.07 2.92 -53.75
N ALA A 26 -4.83 2.99 -52.65
CA ALA A 26 -5.80 1.96 -52.30
C ALA A 26 -6.91 1.81 -53.36
N SER A 27 -7.33 2.91 -54.00
CA SER A 27 -8.29 2.89 -55.10
C SER A 27 -7.71 2.28 -56.38
N GLN A 28 -6.43 2.50 -56.70
CA GLN A 28 -5.74 1.88 -57.83
C GLN A 28 -5.60 0.36 -57.63
N MET A 29 -5.36 -0.08 -56.39
CA MET A 29 -5.35 -1.49 -55.98
C MET A 29 -6.77 -2.11 -55.82
N GLY A 30 -7.84 -1.35 -56.09
CA GLY A 30 -9.23 -1.84 -56.09
C GLY A 30 -9.86 -2.05 -54.71
N LEU A 31 -9.26 -1.53 -53.63
CA LEU A 31 -9.73 -1.73 -52.26
C LEU A 31 -11.06 -0.99 -52.02
N LYS A 32 -12.08 -1.72 -51.54
CA LYS A 32 -13.42 -1.19 -51.24
C LYS A 32 -13.49 -0.67 -49.80
N GLY A 33 -14.27 0.40 -49.58
CA GLY A 33 -14.51 0.97 -48.24
C GLY A 33 -13.51 2.06 -47.77
N ILE A 34 -12.52 2.38 -48.61
CA ILE A 34 -11.40 3.31 -48.34
C ILE A 34 -11.79 4.71 -47.84
N SER A 35 -13.01 5.18 -48.11
CA SER A 35 -13.50 6.50 -47.67
C SER A 35 -13.83 6.58 -46.18
N LYS A 36 -14.03 5.46 -45.48
CA LYS A 36 -14.31 5.40 -44.03
C LYS A 36 -13.13 4.96 -43.17
N MET A 37 -12.01 4.56 -43.78
CA MET A 37 -10.83 4.05 -43.09
C MET A 37 -9.94 5.17 -42.56
N ARG A 38 -9.38 4.98 -41.34
CA ARG A 38 -8.34 5.86 -40.79
C ARG A 38 -7.00 5.62 -41.49
N LYS A 39 -6.06 6.57 -41.40
CA LYS A 39 -4.74 6.50 -42.07
C LYS A 39 -4.01 5.18 -41.79
N SER A 40 -3.99 4.70 -40.55
CA SER A 40 -3.36 3.43 -40.16
C SER A 40 -3.97 2.24 -40.89
N GLN A 41 -5.30 2.15 -40.92
CA GLN A 41 -6.05 1.07 -41.59
C GLN A 41 -5.82 1.07 -43.10
N LEU A 42 -5.64 2.24 -43.73
CA LEU A 42 -5.26 2.34 -45.14
C LEU A 42 -3.84 1.83 -45.38
N VAL A 43 -2.87 2.23 -44.57
CA VAL A 43 -1.47 1.73 -44.67
C VAL A 43 -1.42 0.21 -44.50
N GLU A 44 -2.13 -0.32 -43.50
CA GLU A 44 -2.24 -1.76 -43.22
C GLU A 44 -2.87 -2.51 -44.42
N ALA A 45 -4.04 -2.07 -44.90
CA ALA A 45 -4.73 -2.71 -46.03
C ALA A 45 -3.92 -2.66 -47.34
N ILE A 46 -3.24 -1.55 -47.63
CA ILE A 46 -2.33 -1.43 -48.78
C ILE A 46 -1.14 -2.39 -48.63
N SER A 47 -0.53 -2.47 -47.45
CA SER A 47 0.61 -3.36 -47.20
C SER A 47 0.25 -4.85 -47.30
N ALA A 48 -0.95 -5.23 -46.83
CA ALA A 48 -1.46 -6.59 -46.93
C ALA A 48 -1.77 -6.98 -48.39
N ALA A 49 -2.34 -6.06 -49.18
CA ALA A 49 -2.59 -6.29 -50.61
C ALA A 49 -1.28 -6.37 -51.41
N ALA A 50 -0.28 -5.54 -51.08
CA ALA A 50 1.03 -5.53 -51.73
C ALA A 50 1.89 -6.78 -51.42
N GLY A 51 1.66 -7.42 -50.28
CA GLY A 51 2.38 -8.63 -49.86
C GLY A 51 1.86 -9.94 -50.47
N SER A 52 0.76 -9.93 -51.23
CA SER A 52 0.06 -11.15 -51.68
C SER A 52 0.56 -11.69 -53.03
N THR A 53 1.87 -11.69 -53.27
CA THR A 53 2.49 -12.00 -54.59
C THR A 53 3.31 -13.29 -54.59
N ALA A 54 2.69 -14.42 -54.24
CA ALA A 54 3.23 -15.76 -54.45
C ALA A 54 2.13 -16.80 -54.77
N ALA A 55 2.34 -17.55 -55.86
CA ALA A 55 1.53 -18.68 -56.39
C ALA A 55 0.09 -18.36 -56.90
N PRO A 56 -0.24 -18.69 -58.17
CA PRO A 56 -1.60 -18.63 -58.73
C PRO A 56 -2.38 -19.95 -58.57
N GLU A 57 -3.55 -20.01 -59.19
CA GLU A 57 -4.63 -20.98 -58.98
C GLU A 57 -4.33 -22.46 -59.35
N SER A 58 -5.05 -23.38 -58.71
CA SER A 58 -5.36 -24.70 -59.28
C SER A 58 -6.85 -25.03 -59.12
N SER A 59 -7.63 -24.93 -60.20
CA SER A 59 -9.08 -25.15 -60.23
C SER A 59 -9.49 -26.30 -61.16
N ALA A 60 -9.60 -27.53 -60.64
CA ALA A 60 -10.26 -28.63 -61.36
C ALA A 60 -10.63 -29.83 -60.46
N SER A 61 -11.92 -29.99 -60.13
CA SER A 61 -12.61 -31.29 -60.03
C SER A 61 -14.13 -31.06 -59.92
N ALA A 62 -14.95 -31.99 -60.40
CA ALA A 62 -16.40 -31.80 -60.59
C ALA A 62 -17.26 -32.92 -59.96
N ALA A 63 -18.58 -32.68 -59.92
CA ALA A 63 -19.63 -33.56 -59.35
C ALA A 63 -19.92 -34.81 -60.25
N PRO A 64 -20.81 -35.80 -59.91
CA PRO A 64 -22.26 -35.53 -59.66
C PRO A 64 -23.10 -36.50 -58.76
N SER A 65 -24.28 -36.01 -58.36
CA SER A 65 -25.62 -36.67 -58.26
C SER A 65 -25.89 -37.99 -57.47
N ARG A 66 -26.54 -37.83 -56.30
CA ARG A 66 -27.95 -38.24 -55.97
C ARG A 66 -28.45 -39.69 -56.19
N ALA A 67 -28.73 -40.44 -55.11
CA ALA A 67 -29.77 -41.51 -55.08
C ALA A 67 -30.35 -41.91 -53.69
N LYS A 68 -31.69 -42.02 -53.62
CA LYS A 68 -32.58 -42.83 -52.71
C LYS A 68 -32.68 -42.59 -51.18
N LYS A 69 -33.91 -42.81 -50.65
CA LYS A 69 -34.37 -42.96 -49.24
C LYS A 69 -34.82 -44.42 -48.99
N PRO A 70 -35.11 -44.86 -47.73
CA PRO A 70 -36.51 -44.86 -47.17
C PRO A 70 -36.65 -43.97 -45.89
N ALA A 71 -37.79 -43.33 -45.57
CA ALA A 71 -39.05 -43.81 -44.93
C ALA A 71 -38.89 -44.14 -43.42
N LYS A 72 -39.75 -43.70 -42.46
CA LYS A 72 -41.18 -43.27 -42.48
C LYS A 72 -41.47 -42.01 -41.61
N ALA A 73 -42.70 -41.46 -41.75
CA ALA A 73 -43.62 -40.82 -40.75
C ALA A 73 -43.09 -39.85 -39.65
N GLU A 74 -43.81 -38.77 -39.23
CA GLU A 74 -45.10 -38.21 -39.66
C GLU A 74 -45.25 -36.67 -39.44
N LYS A 75 -46.42 -36.18 -39.86
CA LYS A 75 -47.04 -34.81 -39.87
C LYS A 75 -47.08 -34.12 -38.48
N ALA A 76 -47.44 -32.84 -38.28
CA ALA A 76 -48.02 -31.71 -39.07
C ALA A 76 -47.45 -30.36 -38.51
N ALA A 77 -47.40 -29.16 -39.13
CA ALA A 77 -48.38 -28.33 -39.88
C ALA A 77 -49.62 -27.89 -39.06
N LYS A 78 -50.12 -26.63 -39.06
CA LYS A 78 -49.77 -25.39 -39.81
C LYS A 78 -50.40 -24.11 -39.17
N LYS A 79 -49.96 -22.94 -39.67
CA LYS A 79 -50.62 -21.60 -39.80
C LYS A 79 -52.17 -21.57 -39.94
N ALA A 80 -52.91 -20.46 -39.74
CA ALA A 80 -52.67 -19.07 -39.23
C ALA A 80 -54.03 -18.30 -39.04
N ASP A 81 -53.96 -17.00 -38.73
CA ASP A 81 -55.02 -15.94 -38.77
C ASP A 81 -56.14 -16.06 -37.69
N ALA A 82 -56.53 -15.07 -36.86
CA ALA A 82 -56.79 -13.61 -36.92
C ALA A 82 -58.30 -13.30 -37.01
N ALA A 83 -58.92 -12.37 -36.24
CA ALA A 83 -58.43 -11.49 -35.15
C ALA A 83 -59.31 -11.69 -33.86
N GLU A 84 -59.88 -10.75 -33.08
CA GLU A 84 -59.99 -9.28 -33.07
C GLU A 84 -60.45 -8.74 -31.68
N GLN A 85 -60.46 -7.41 -31.50
CA GLN A 85 -61.18 -6.56 -30.52
C GLN A 85 -60.71 -6.43 -29.02
N ASP A 86 -60.95 -5.19 -28.56
CA ASP A 86 -60.94 -4.55 -27.24
C ASP A 86 -59.73 -4.51 -26.28
N THR A 87 -59.33 -3.25 -26.03
CA THR A 87 -58.53 -2.68 -24.93
C THR A 87 -59.51 -2.18 -23.82
N PRO A 88 -59.11 -1.59 -22.66
CA PRO A 88 -57.79 -1.09 -22.29
C PRO A 88 -57.29 -1.43 -20.86
N VAL A 89 -56.15 -0.81 -20.52
CA VAL A 89 -55.46 -0.84 -19.22
C VAL A 89 -56.32 -0.20 -18.12
N LEU A 90 -56.17 -0.69 -16.88
CA LEU A 90 -56.64 -0.02 -15.65
C LEU A 90 -55.45 0.34 -14.75
N ASP A 91 -55.60 1.46 -14.04
CA ASP A 91 -54.63 2.10 -13.14
C ASP A 91 -55.40 2.83 -12.02
N LEU A 92 -54.72 3.20 -10.92
CA LEU A 92 -55.25 3.99 -9.77
C LEU A 92 -56.35 3.28 -8.93
N PRO A 93 -56.81 3.81 -7.76
CA PRO A 93 -56.46 5.08 -7.09
C PRO A 93 -56.12 5.02 -5.58
N THR A 94 -55.68 6.16 -5.04
CA THR A 94 -55.71 6.53 -3.61
C THR A 94 -57.09 7.05 -3.17
N PRO A 95 -57.41 7.03 -1.85
CA PRO A 95 -58.48 7.89 -1.29
C PRO A 95 -58.15 8.61 0.04
N GLN A 96 -58.91 9.68 0.32
CA GLN A 96 -58.97 10.46 1.56
C GLN A 96 -60.37 11.13 1.68
N SER A 97 -60.96 11.44 2.83
CA SER A 97 -60.68 11.02 4.23
C SER A 97 -61.95 11.15 5.10
N GLU A 98 -62.03 12.13 6.03
CA GLU A 98 -63.17 12.49 6.90
C GLU A 98 -63.64 11.42 7.94
N ALA A 99 -64.01 11.73 9.19
CA ALA A 99 -63.83 12.94 10.02
C ALA A 99 -63.94 12.63 11.55
N GLU A 100 -63.19 13.38 12.36
CA GLU A 100 -63.35 13.92 13.77
C GLU A 100 -64.47 13.46 14.77
N PRO A 101 -64.46 13.89 16.07
CA PRO A 101 -63.36 14.44 16.92
C PRO A 101 -63.35 13.96 18.41
N VAL A 102 -62.27 14.27 19.15
CA VAL A 102 -62.31 14.67 20.59
C VAL A 102 -61.24 15.76 20.85
N ALA A 103 -61.53 16.77 21.68
CA ALA A 103 -60.63 17.91 21.99
C ALA A 103 -59.66 17.61 23.18
N SER A 104 -58.64 18.41 23.55
CA SER A 104 -58.16 19.79 23.23
C SER A 104 -56.63 19.82 23.51
N ASP A 105 -55.81 20.88 23.37
CA ASP A 105 -55.97 22.34 23.11
C ASP A 105 -54.77 22.79 22.21
N ALA A 106 -54.13 23.98 22.14
CA ALA A 106 -54.12 25.24 22.88
C ALA A 106 -53.67 26.46 22.00
N THR A 107 -53.47 27.63 22.62
CA THR A 107 -53.44 28.94 21.94
C THR A 107 -52.07 29.47 21.47
N GLU A 108 -52.07 29.92 20.21
CA GLU A 108 -51.39 31.08 19.59
C GLU A 108 -50.04 31.65 20.13
N ARG A 109 -49.11 31.95 19.20
CA ARG A 109 -49.03 33.27 18.52
C ARG A 109 -48.05 33.31 17.34
N ARG A 110 -48.25 34.29 16.44
CA ARG A 110 -47.52 34.45 15.17
C ARG A 110 -46.24 35.30 15.32
N GLY A 111 -45.15 34.91 14.65
CA GLY A 111 -43.92 35.71 14.52
C GLY A 111 -43.23 35.48 13.16
N ARG A 112 -42.75 36.55 12.52
CA ARG A 112 -42.26 36.55 11.11
C ARG A 112 -40.82 37.05 11.03
N GLY A 113 -39.84 36.23 10.68
CA GLY A 113 -38.49 36.74 10.37
C GLY A 113 -37.37 35.73 10.11
N ARG A 114 -36.48 36.12 9.17
CA ARG A 114 -35.10 35.66 8.93
C ARG A 114 -34.83 34.14 8.79
N ARG A 115 -34.60 33.72 7.53
CA ARG A 115 -33.66 32.64 7.22
C ARG A 115 -32.30 32.94 7.89
N ARG A 116 -31.72 31.98 8.60
CA ARG A 116 -30.33 32.00 9.06
C ARG A 116 -29.63 30.78 8.46
N ARG A 117 -28.50 30.97 7.76
CA ARG A 117 -27.62 29.84 7.41
C ARG A 117 -27.06 29.29 8.71
N VAL A 118 -27.04 27.97 8.84
CA VAL A 118 -26.16 27.27 9.78
C VAL A 118 -24.95 26.85 8.97
N SER A 119 -23.79 27.44 9.27
CA SER A 119 -22.50 26.83 8.93
C SER A 119 -22.20 25.83 10.04
N THR A 120 -22.14 24.56 9.69
CA THR A 120 -21.50 23.54 10.53
C THR A 120 -20.03 23.55 10.18
N ASP A 121 -19.24 24.29 10.93
CA ASP A 121 -17.78 24.28 10.80
C ASP A 121 -17.28 22.92 11.31
N GLY A 122 -17.07 21.99 10.37
CA GLY A 122 -16.54 20.67 10.67
C GLY A 122 -15.05 20.76 10.93
N ALA A 123 -14.68 20.86 12.21
CA ALA A 123 -13.30 20.69 12.64
C ALA A 123 -12.79 19.32 12.15
N ILE A 124 -11.72 19.34 11.35
CA ILE A 124 -11.05 18.12 10.89
C ILE A 124 -10.05 17.75 11.98
N ASP A 125 -10.28 16.62 12.64
CA ASP A 125 -9.50 16.14 13.77
C ASP A 125 -8.05 15.85 13.34
N THR A 126 -7.11 16.65 13.84
CA THR A 126 -5.69 16.64 13.43
C THR A 126 -4.92 15.60 14.23
N SER A 127 -4.63 14.46 13.60
CA SER A 127 -4.00 13.31 14.26
C SER A 127 -2.63 13.63 14.88
N THR A 128 -2.59 13.72 16.20
CA THR A 128 -1.39 13.68 17.03
C THR A 128 -0.71 12.31 16.97
N ILE A 129 0.63 12.30 16.94
CA ILE A 129 1.40 11.05 16.96
C ILE A 129 1.71 10.67 18.42
N GLN A 130 1.13 9.58 18.92
CA GLN A 130 1.64 8.91 20.11
C GLN A 130 2.88 8.09 19.74
N LEU A 131 4.06 8.70 19.89
CA LEU A 131 5.35 8.03 19.75
C LEU A 131 5.68 7.28 21.04
N ASP A 132 5.27 6.01 21.11
CA ASP A 132 5.73 5.11 22.16
C ASP A 132 7.24 4.86 21.98
N LEU A 133 8.03 5.40 22.90
CA LEU A 133 9.49 5.40 22.88
C LEU A 133 9.99 4.53 24.03
N PRO A 134 10.76 3.46 23.75
CA PRO A 134 11.22 2.58 24.81
C PRO A 134 12.14 3.34 25.78
N ALA A 135 11.86 3.20 27.08
CA ALA A 135 12.72 3.74 28.13
C ALA A 135 14.16 3.20 27.98
N PRO A 136 15.20 4.02 28.22
CA PRO A 136 16.58 3.62 28.00
C PRO A 136 16.96 2.45 28.92
N VAL A 137 17.43 1.35 28.32
CA VAL A 137 17.86 0.16 29.06
C VAL A 137 19.15 0.47 29.82
N ALA A 138 19.01 0.88 31.07
CA ALA A 138 20.13 1.01 31.99
C ALA A 138 20.83 -0.35 32.16
N LYS A 139 22.13 -0.40 31.89
CA LYS A 139 22.94 -1.58 32.20
C LYS A 139 23.01 -1.74 33.71
N LYS A 140 22.74 -2.95 34.19
CA LYS A 140 23.15 -3.36 35.53
C LYS A 140 24.65 -3.69 35.49
N ASP A 141 25.46 -2.72 35.88
CA ASP A 141 26.77 -3.02 36.45
C ASP A 141 26.54 -3.26 37.95
N GLU A 142 26.96 -4.43 38.45
CA GLU A 142 26.81 -4.79 39.87
C GLU A 142 28.01 -4.27 40.67
N ASP A 143 27.85 -3.15 41.40
CA ASP A 143 28.37 -3.06 42.78
C ASP A 143 27.91 -1.81 43.56
N ASN A 144 27.89 -1.97 44.89
CA ASN A 144 27.58 -0.97 45.93
C ASN A 144 26.16 -0.37 45.98
N ALA A 145 25.75 -0.02 47.20
CA ALA A 145 24.41 0.46 47.51
C ALA A 145 24.45 1.74 48.34
N GLU A 146 23.71 2.76 47.88
CA GLU A 146 23.09 3.75 48.76
C GLU A 146 21.85 4.32 48.06
N ALA A 147 20.81 4.64 48.83
CA ALA A 147 19.57 5.20 48.29
C ALA A 147 19.47 6.70 48.61
N PRO A 148 18.98 7.49 47.65
CA PRO A 148 17.93 8.44 48.00
C PRO A 148 16.74 8.35 47.04
N ALA A 149 15.56 8.71 47.55
CA ALA A 149 14.33 8.76 46.76
C ALA A 149 14.10 10.18 46.19
N ALA A 150 13.91 10.27 44.87
CA ALA A 150 13.27 11.41 44.21
C ALA A 150 12.52 10.88 42.98
N THR A 151 11.20 11.09 42.93
CA THR A 151 10.37 10.69 41.79
C THR A 151 10.18 11.89 40.87
N GLU A 152 10.97 11.95 39.80
CA GLU A 152 10.69 12.90 38.71
C GLU A 152 9.57 12.34 37.81
N PRO A 153 8.62 13.18 37.36
CA PRO A 153 7.49 12.72 36.55
C PRO A 153 7.92 12.41 35.11
N ALA A 154 7.28 11.41 34.51
CA ALA A 154 7.38 11.19 33.07
C ALA A 154 6.84 12.40 32.31
N ILE A 155 7.58 12.87 31.30
CA ILE A 155 7.20 14.04 30.50
C ILE A 155 6.24 13.58 29.40
N GLU A 156 4.93 13.67 29.66
CA GLU A 156 3.89 13.55 28.63
C GLU A 156 3.89 14.82 27.75
N LEU A 157 4.46 14.74 26.55
CA LEU A 157 4.45 15.80 25.54
C LEU A 157 3.23 15.68 24.63
N THR A 158 2.05 15.94 25.20
CA THR A 158 0.81 16.15 24.43
C THR A 158 0.66 17.60 23.98
N GLU A 159 0.38 17.79 22.69
CA GLU A 159 0.05 19.06 22.02
C GLU A 159 1.16 20.14 21.95
N ILE A 160 1.56 20.46 20.72
CA ILE A 160 2.28 21.69 20.36
C ILE A 160 1.62 22.26 19.10
N GLU A 161 0.71 23.22 19.26
CA GLU A 161 0.15 23.95 18.13
C GLU A 161 1.22 24.89 17.54
N LEU A 162 1.57 24.66 16.26
CA LEU A 162 2.32 25.62 15.46
C LEU A 162 1.32 26.57 14.77
N PRO A 163 1.51 27.90 14.84
CA PRO A 163 0.52 28.85 14.34
C PRO A 163 0.35 28.75 12.81
N GLU A 164 -0.88 28.53 12.36
CA GLU A 164 -1.22 28.43 10.94
C GLU A 164 -1.00 29.76 10.21
N GLY A 165 -0.40 29.70 9.02
CA GLY A 165 -0.19 30.87 8.17
C GLY A 165 -1.43 31.16 7.31
N ASP A 166 -2.13 32.26 7.59
CA ASP A 166 -3.30 32.74 6.81
C ASP A 166 -2.99 32.80 5.30
N GLY A 167 -3.86 32.17 4.52
CA GLY A 167 -3.73 31.95 3.08
C GLY A 167 -4.89 32.50 2.24
N THR A 168 -5.56 33.57 2.66
CA THR A 168 -6.79 34.07 1.99
C THR A 168 -6.57 35.12 0.88
N GLU A 169 -6.73 34.66 -0.38
CA GLU A 169 -7.08 35.40 -1.61
C GLU A 169 -6.17 36.53 -2.18
N GLY A 170 -6.26 36.78 -3.51
CA GLY A 170 -5.51 37.91 -4.12
C GLY A 170 -5.38 38.01 -5.65
N ARG A 171 -6.24 37.40 -6.48
CA ARG A 171 -6.13 37.48 -7.96
C ARG A 171 -6.32 38.91 -8.51
N ARG A 172 -5.23 39.66 -8.74
CA ARG A 172 -5.20 40.83 -9.68
C ARG A 172 -3.86 40.92 -10.42
N GLY A 173 -3.87 40.64 -11.72
CA GLY A 173 -2.72 40.87 -12.59
C GLY A 173 -2.67 42.30 -13.12
N ARG A 174 -1.47 42.81 -13.43
CA ARG A 174 -1.33 43.95 -14.35
C ARG A 174 -0.07 43.87 -15.20
N ARG A 175 -0.22 44.32 -16.44
CA ARG A 175 0.78 44.34 -17.52
C ARG A 175 1.87 45.39 -17.29
N ASP A 176 2.97 45.20 -17.99
CA ASP A 176 3.92 46.20 -18.50
C ASP A 176 4.51 47.25 -17.54
N ARG A 177 5.84 47.19 -17.38
CA ARG A 177 6.65 48.41 -17.52
C ARG A 177 7.97 48.11 -18.22
N ASN A 178 8.25 48.90 -19.26
CA ASN A 178 9.28 48.62 -20.25
C ASN A 178 10.66 49.20 -19.87
N ALA A 179 11.69 48.77 -20.59
CA ALA A 179 13.11 49.04 -20.41
C ALA A 179 13.52 50.49 -20.13
N ARG A 180 14.65 50.65 -19.41
CA ARG A 180 15.81 51.51 -19.78
C ARG A 180 16.94 51.46 -18.74
N ARG A 181 18.08 50.89 -19.12
CA ARG A 181 19.42 51.52 -18.96
C ARG A 181 20.42 50.77 -19.86
N ARG A 182 21.15 51.53 -20.70
CA ARG A 182 22.18 51.01 -21.60
C ARG A 182 23.55 51.04 -20.92
N GLY A 183 24.40 50.09 -21.32
CA GLY A 183 25.84 50.20 -21.59
C GLY A 183 26.73 51.13 -20.77
N ARG A 184 27.86 50.57 -20.32
CA ARG A 184 29.12 51.30 -20.26
C ARG A 184 30.26 50.39 -20.72
N ASP A 185 30.85 50.75 -21.85
CA ASP A 185 31.98 50.07 -22.46
C ASP A 185 33.29 50.45 -21.73
N ARG A 186 34.26 49.53 -21.62
CA ARG A 186 35.52 49.59 -22.42
C ARG A 186 36.56 48.54 -22.05
N ASP A 187 37.32 48.22 -23.08
CA ASP A 187 38.47 47.34 -23.15
C ASP A 187 39.65 47.80 -22.28
N ARG A 188 40.43 46.82 -21.80
CA ARG A 188 41.90 46.87 -21.86
C ARG A 188 42.44 45.50 -22.29
N ARG A 189 43.29 45.50 -23.31
CA ARG A 189 44.19 44.40 -23.68
C ARG A 189 45.61 44.74 -23.19
N ASP A 190 46.46 43.72 -23.18
CA ASP A 190 47.90 43.76 -22.92
C ASP A 190 48.28 44.24 -21.50
N ASN A 191 49.41 43.81 -20.92
CA ASN A 191 50.61 43.24 -21.55
C ASN A 191 51.01 41.88 -20.94
N GLY A 192 51.87 41.15 -21.65
CA GLY A 192 52.16 39.74 -21.39
C GLY A 192 53.18 39.46 -20.28
N ASP A 193 53.52 38.17 -20.14
CA ASP A 193 54.55 37.69 -19.23
C ASP A 193 55.42 36.61 -19.91
N ARG A 194 56.71 36.61 -19.58
CA ARG A 194 57.73 35.65 -20.03
C ARG A 194 58.79 35.55 -18.93
N GLN A 195 58.86 34.37 -18.30
CA GLN A 195 60.04 33.83 -17.60
C GLN A 195 60.74 34.76 -16.59
N ASN A 196 60.66 34.43 -15.30
CA ASN A 196 61.72 33.67 -14.58
C ASN A 196 61.64 33.90 -13.05
N GLY A 197 62.27 33.03 -12.26
CA GLY A 197 62.87 33.42 -10.97
C GLY A 197 62.01 33.34 -9.70
N GLN A 198 62.21 32.24 -8.96
CA GLN A 198 62.40 32.20 -7.50
C GLN A 198 61.77 33.30 -6.62
N ASN A 199 60.67 32.97 -5.92
CA ASN A 199 60.51 33.03 -4.45
C ASN A 199 59.00 33.05 -4.07
N GLY A 200 58.55 32.15 -3.18
CA GLY A 200 57.12 32.10 -2.84
C GLY A 200 56.61 30.98 -1.92
N GLU A 201 57.47 30.21 -1.26
CA GLU A 201 57.06 29.12 -0.34
C GLU A 201 56.46 29.67 0.97
N ARG A 202 55.23 30.23 0.93
CA ARG A 202 54.41 30.58 2.13
C ARG A 202 52.96 31.03 1.84
N SER A 203 52.24 30.37 0.92
CA SER A 203 50.84 30.73 0.59
C SER A 203 49.92 29.56 0.19
N GLN A 204 49.96 28.40 0.87
CA GLN A 204 49.12 27.25 0.49
C GLN A 204 48.31 26.54 1.60
N GLU A 205 48.20 27.12 2.79
CA GLU A 205 47.36 26.56 3.88
C GLU A 205 46.01 27.27 4.05
N GLY A 206 45.90 28.57 3.71
CA GLY A 206 44.72 29.38 3.98
C GLY A 206 43.46 29.10 3.14
N PHE A 207 43.53 28.24 2.12
CA PHE A 207 42.46 28.10 1.12
C PHE A 207 41.51 26.90 1.30
N LYS A 208 41.77 25.97 2.23
CA LYS A 208 40.84 24.86 2.51
C LYS A 208 39.70 25.27 3.46
N SER A 209 40.01 25.94 4.56
CA SER A 209 39.05 26.26 5.65
C SER A 209 37.98 27.31 5.35
N ARG A 210 37.77 27.71 4.09
CA ARG A 210 36.72 28.66 3.67
C ARG A 210 35.53 28.03 2.94
N ARG A 211 35.56 26.74 2.62
CA ARG A 211 34.45 26.09 1.89
C ARG A 211 33.39 25.46 2.80
N ASP A 212 33.79 24.97 3.98
CA ASP A 212 32.90 24.29 4.92
C ASP A 212 32.07 25.24 5.81
N ARG A 213 32.33 26.55 5.72
CA ARG A 213 31.68 27.60 6.54
C ARG A 213 30.50 28.31 5.85
N GLN A 214 29.96 27.73 4.79
CA GLN A 214 28.77 28.23 4.08
C GLN A 214 27.58 27.27 4.30
N GLY A 215 26.87 27.44 5.42
CA GLY A 215 25.69 26.63 5.73
C GLY A 215 25.31 26.58 7.21
N GLU A 216 26.18 27.00 8.12
CA GLU A 216 25.87 27.07 9.55
C GLU A 216 24.85 28.20 9.83
N PRO A 217 23.64 27.90 10.32
CA PRO A 217 22.85 28.93 11.01
C PRO A 217 23.62 29.28 12.29
N GLN A 218 24.07 30.52 12.42
CA GLN A 218 24.67 31.01 13.67
C GLN A 218 23.58 31.13 14.72
N ILE A 219 23.38 30.05 15.49
CA ILE A 219 22.51 30.02 16.65
C ILE A 219 23.04 31.03 17.65
N ARG A 220 22.19 31.96 18.08
CA ARG A 220 22.39 32.70 19.32
C ARG A 220 21.70 31.92 20.42
N GLU A 221 22.34 31.80 21.58
CA GLU A 221 21.84 30.98 22.70
C GLU A 221 20.50 31.51 23.24
N ASP A 222 20.21 32.81 23.02
CA ASP A 222 18.95 33.48 23.38
C ASP A 222 17.79 33.33 22.36
N GLU A 223 17.97 32.62 21.24
CA GLU A 223 16.92 32.54 20.19
C GLU A 223 15.96 31.36 20.47
N PRO A 224 14.64 31.60 20.67
CA PRO A 224 13.71 30.55 21.08
C PRO A 224 13.56 29.50 19.98
N LEU A 225 13.78 28.23 20.34
CA LEU A 225 13.56 27.08 19.48
C LEU A 225 12.29 26.35 19.93
N ALA A 226 11.47 25.94 18.97
CA ALA A 226 10.32 25.09 19.25
C ALA A 226 10.75 23.62 19.19
N PRO A 227 10.46 22.78 20.21
CA PRO A 227 10.71 21.36 20.12
C PRO A 227 9.77 20.70 19.10
N ILE A 228 10.23 19.61 18.49
CA ILE A 228 9.46 18.82 17.53
C ILE A 228 9.80 17.33 17.63
N ALA A 229 8.84 16.48 17.32
CA ALA A 229 9.03 15.05 17.10
C ALA A 229 8.32 14.62 15.81
N GLY A 230 8.79 13.52 15.20
CA GLY A 230 8.17 12.94 14.02
C GLY A 230 9.07 11.92 13.33
N ILE A 231 8.67 11.46 12.14
CA ILE A 231 9.35 10.37 11.42
C ILE A 231 10.10 10.90 10.20
N LEU A 232 11.39 10.60 10.07
CA LEU A 232 12.22 11.08 8.96
C LEU A 232 11.92 10.34 7.65
N ASP A 233 11.35 11.06 6.68
CA ASP A 233 11.32 10.67 5.27
C ASP A 233 12.55 11.24 4.53
N ILE A 234 13.21 10.43 3.69
CA ILE A 234 14.39 10.83 2.92
C ILE A 234 14.12 10.60 1.43
N GLN A 235 14.14 11.70 0.68
CA GLN A 235 13.95 11.72 -0.78
C GLN A 235 15.27 12.10 -1.47
N ASP A 236 15.38 11.86 -2.78
CA ASP A 236 16.64 11.95 -3.55
C ASP A 236 17.51 13.18 -3.29
N ASN A 237 16.87 14.35 -3.11
CA ASN A 237 17.53 15.65 -2.98
C ASN A 237 17.34 16.33 -1.60
N HIS A 238 16.48 15.79 -0.73
CA HIS A 238 16.11 16.42 0.55
C HIS A 238 15.36 15.45 1.46
N ALA A 239 15.27 15.77 2.76
CA ALA A 239 14.53 14.99 3.73
C ALA A 239 13.53 15.87 4.50
N PHE A 240 12.52 15.24 5.09
CA PHE A 240 11.52 15.88 5.96
C PHE A 240 11.29 15.02 7.20
N VAL A 241 11.22 15.62 8.38
CA VAL A 241 10.56 14.98 9.53
C VAL A 241 9.06 15.22 9.37
N ARG A 242 8.29 14.14 9.19
CA ARG A 242 6.83 14.13 9.09
C ARG A 242 6.24 14.26 10.48
N THR A 243 5.45 15.31 10.72
CA THR A 243 4.97 15.66 12.08
C THR A 243 3.50 15.31 12.32
N SER A 244 2.71 15.14 11.25
CA SER A 244 1.27 14.80 11.30
C SER A 244 0.97 13.38 10.79
N GLY A 245 1.92 12.46 10.88
CA GLY A 245 1.79 11.05 10.45
C GLY A 245 2.77 10.65 9.34
N TYR A 246 2.32 9.82 8.40
CA TYR A 246 3.15 9.21 7.34
C TYR A 246 3.06 9.88 5.96
N LEU A 247 2.22 10.92 5.84
CA LEU A 247 2.02 11.68 4.60
C LEU A 247 2.61 13.09 4.72
N PRO A 248 2.94 13.76 3.61
CA PRO A 248 3.43 15.14 3.63
C PRO A 248 2.42 16.11 4.26
N GLY A 249 2.78 16.68 5.41
CA GLY A 249 2.00 17.67 6.14
C GLY A 249 2.38 19.12 5.80
N PRO A 250 1.58 20.12 6.26
CA PRO A 250 1.98 21.53 6.22
C PRO A 250 3.09 21.82 7.24
N ASN A 251 3.04 21.16 8.40
CA ASN A 251 3.92 21.38 9.56
C ASN A 251 5.18 20.48 9.54
N ASP A 252 5.50 19.89 8.40
CA ASP A 252 6.70 19.06 8.23
C ASP A 252 7.98 19.89 8.31
N VAL A 253 9.03 19.29 8.87
CA VAL A 253 10.30 19.98 9.12
C VAL A 253 11.34 19.55 8.08
N TYR A 254 11.85 20.52 7.32
CA TYR A 254 12.88 20.32 6.32
C TYR A 254 14.24 19.98 6.94
N VAL A 255 14.88 18.93 6.42
CA VAL A 255 16.23 18.49 6.81
C VAL A 255 17.13 18.43 5.58
N THR A 256 18.31 19.07 5.66
CA THR A 256 19.31 18.98 4.59
C THR A 256 19.94 17.59 4.56
N LEU A 257 20.29 17.08 3.38
CA LEU A 257 21.04 15.82 3.27
C LEU A 257 22.44 15.89 3.94
N GLY A 258 22.98 17.10 4.16
CA GLY A 258 24.17 17.32 4.97
C GLY A 258 23.92 17.03 6.46
N ASN A 259 22.81 17.51 7.01
CA ASN A 259 22.41 17.24 8.40
C ASN A 259 22.05 15.76 8.62
N VAL A 260 21.30 15.14 7.68
CA VAL A 260 21.02 13.70 7.69
C VAL A 260 22.32 12.89 7.81
N ARG A 261 23.33 13.19 6.99
CA ARG A 261 24.64 12.51 7.04
C ARG A 261 25.45 12.83 8.29
N ARG A 262 25.42 14.08 8.78
CA ARG A 262 26.13 14.53 9.99
C ARG A 262 25.62 13.82 11.25
N TRP A 263 24.30 13.64 11.36
CA TRP A 263 23.66 12.97 12.49
C TRP A 263 23.50 11.46 12.28
N GLY A 264 23.78 10.94 11.07
CA GLY A 264 23.72 9.51 10.76
C GLY A 264 22.31 8.94 10.60
N LEU A 265 21.33 9.81 10.34
CA LEU A 265 19.91 9.47 10.27
C LEU A 265 19.59 8.64 9.03
N ARG A 266 18.58 7.79 9.15
CA ARG A 266 18.06 6.88 8.12
C ARG A 266 16.54 7.11 7.99
N ALA A 267 15.96 6.74 6.85
CA ALA A 267 14.50 6.87 6.66
C ALA A 267 13.74 6.05 7.71
N GLY A 268 12.56 6.50 8.14
CA GLY A 268 11.80 5.87 9.21
C GLY A 268 12.34 6.09 10.63
N ASP A 269 13.44 6.83 10.81
CA ASP A 269 13.90 7.18 12.17
C ASP A 269 12.90 8.13 12.82
N ALA A 270 12.46 7.82 14.04
CA ALA A 270 11.79 8.80 14.89
C ALA A 270 12.83 9.80 15.38
N VAL A 271 12.68 11.07 15.01
CA VAL A 271 13.61 12.15 15.35
C VAL A 271 12.90 13.11 16.28
N ALA A 272 13.43 13.28 17.49
CA ALA A 272 13.09 14.39 18.37
C ALA A 272 14.20 15.44 18.29
N GLY A 273 13.84 16.72 18.34
CA GLY A 273 14.80 17.81 18.19
C GLY A 273 14.13 19.18 18.25
N ALA A 274 14.79 20.19 17.69
CA ALA A 274 14.36 21.57 17.79
C ALA A 274 14.43 22.30 16.44
N VAL A 275 13.37 23.04 16.13
CA VAL A 275 13.26 23.93 14.96
C VAL A 275 13.35 25.38 15.38
N LYS A 276 13.83 26.21 14.46
CA LYS A 276 13.70 27.66 14.59
C LYS A 276 12.32 28.09 14.08
N PRO A 277 11.47 28.72 14.91
CA PRO A 277 10.21 29.27 14.45
C PRO A 277 10.44 30.42 13.45
N PRO A 278 9.50 30.68 12.52
CA PRO A 278 9.59 31.81 11.60
C PRO A 278 9.52 33.12 12.40
N ARG A 279 10.43 34.06 12.11
CA ARG A 279 10.41 35.37 12.78
C ARG A 279 9.26 36.22 12.27
N GLU A 280 8.61 36.93 13.18
CA GLU A 280 7.50 37.82 12.88
C GLU A 280 7.92 38.90 11.85
N GLY A 281 7.15 39.03 10.76
CA GLY A 281 7.45 39.93 9.64
C GLY A 281 8.55 39.47 8.66
N GLU A 282 9.33 38.41 8.97
CA GLU A 282 10.34 37.88 8.05
C GLU A 282 9.68 36.96 7.01
N ARG A 283 9.59 37.42 5.75
CA ARG A 283 8.98 36.63 4.65
C ARG A 283 9.69 35.28 4.50
N GLN A 284 8.99 34.20 4.84
CA GLN A 284 9.45 32.82 4.69
C GLN A 284 10.02 32.58 3.28
N ARG A 285 11.35 32.44 3.18
CA ARG A 285 12.05 32.08 1.93
C ARG A 285 11.96 30.58 1.62
N GLN A 286 11.52 29.79 2.59
CA GLN A 286 11.37 28.34 2.53
C GLN A 286 9.96 28.02 3.06
N LYS A 287 9.24 27.12 2.38
CA LYS A 287 7.84 26.77 2.71
C LYS A 287 7.70 26.04 4.08
N TYR A 288 8.81 25.51 4.59
CA TYR A 288 8.86 24.62 5.74
C TYR A 288 9.90 25.12 6.74
N ASN A 289 9.67 24.88 8.04
CA ASN A 289 10.65 25.14 9.09
C ASN A 289 11.84 24.19 8.94
N ALA A 290 13.05 24.62 9.32
CA ALA A 290 14.26 23.80 9.19
C ALA A 290 14.67 23.18 10.54
N LEU A 291 15.11 21.92 10.51
CA LEU A 291 15.63 21.23 11.70
C LEU A 291 17.02 21.77 12.07
N VAL A 292 17.11 22.41 13.24
CA VAL A 292 18.34 23.08 13.71
C VAL A 292 19.18 22.15 14.57
N ARG A 293 18.52 21.40 15.48
CA ARG A 293 19.14 20.49 16.42
C ARG A 293 18.36 19.17 16.45
N VAL A 294 19.05 18.06 16.66
CA VAL A 294 18.46 16.77 17.02
C VAL A 294 18.81 16.51 18.48
N ASP A 295 17.84 16.00 19.24
CA ASP A 295 17.96 15.75 20.67
C ASP A 295 17.93 14.24 20.96
N SER A 296 17.12 13.47 20.24
CA SER A 296 17.19 12.00 20.25
C SER A 296 16.77 11.36 18.92
N VAL A 297 17.20 10.11 18.70
CA VAL A 297 16.89 9.32 17.50
C VAL A 297 16.43 7.93 17.93
N ASN A 298 15.15 7.63 17.71
CA ASN A 298 14.44 6.46 18.24
C ASN A 298 14.63 6.27 19.77
N GLY A 299 14.64 7.36 20.53
CA GLY A 299 14.87 7.35 21.99
C GLY A 299 16.34 7.27 22.42
N MET A 300 17.28 7.02 21.50
CA MET A 300 18.73 6.97 21.78
C MET A 300 19.42 8.33 21.61
N SER A 301 20.62 8.44 22.17
CA SER A 301 21.58 9.50 21.80
C SER A 301 21.94 9.43 20.30
N ILE A 302 22.39 10.54 19.72
CA ILE A 302 22.86 10.57 18.32
C ILE A 302 24.07 9.64 18.15
N GLU A 303 24.97 9.53 19.13
CA GLU A 303 26.17 8.69 19.03
C GLU A 303 25.81 7.20 18.97
N ASP A 304 24.89 6.75 19.81
CA ASP A 304 24.46 5.35 19.84
C ASP A 304 23.57 5.03 18.62
N ALA A 305 22.77 5.99 18.17
CA ALA A 305 22.02 5.91 16.93
C ALA A 305 22.91 5.81 15.67
N GLN A 306 24.18 6.24 15.75
CA GLN A 306 25.20 6.01 14.71
C GLN A 306 25.87 4.65 14.83
N ARG A 307 26.04 4.12 16.05
CA ARG A 307 26.67 2.81 16.34
C ARG A 307 25.76 1.62 16.01
N ARG A 308 24.43 1.80 16.01
CA ARG A 308 23.46 0.73 15.73
C ARG A 308 23.64 0.11 14.34
N ARG A 309 23.48 -1.22 14.26
CA ARG A 309 23.63 -1.98 13.00
C ARG A 309 22.58 -1.57 11.97
N GLU A 310 22.82 -1.90 10.71
CA GLU A 310 21.85 -1.74 9.62
C GLU A 310 21.08 -3.05 9.41
N PHE A 311 19.77 -2.97 9.18
CA PHE A 311 18.88 -4.11 8.97
C PHE A 311 19.36 -5.05 7.84
N GLY A 312 19.93 -4.49 6.78
CA GLY A 312 20.51 -5.25 5.67
C GLY A 312 21.81 -6.01 6.02
N LYS A 313 22.39 -5.75 7.20
CA LYS A 313 23.59 -6.41 7.76
C LYS A 313 23.27 -7.30 8.96
N LEU A 314 21.98 -7.55 9.24
CA LEU A 314 21.52 -8.51 10.27
C LEU A 314 21.26 -9.88 9.63
N THR A 315 21.50 -10.96 10.36
CA THR A 315 21.56 -12.32 9.82
C THR A 315 20.16 -12.96 9.82
N PRO A 316 19.54 -13.18 8.64
CA PRO A 316 18.20 -13.77 8.59
C PRO A 316 18.22 -15.26 8.97
N ILE A 317 17.28 -15.64 9.83
CA ILE A 317 17.02 -17.03 10.23
C ILE A 317 15.52 -17.37 10.08
N TYR A 318 15.16 -18.64 10.25
CA TYR A 318 13.76 -19.03 10.35
C TYR A 318 13.18 -18.59 11.71
N PRO A 319 11.85 -18.32 11.78
CA PRO A 319 11.16 -18.15 13.05
C PRO A 319 11.29 -19.38 13.96
N THR A 320 11.61 -19.14 15.23
CA THR A 320 11.83 -20.17 16.27
C THR A 320 10.94 -19.98 17.50
N GLU A 321 10.09 -18.96 17.49
CA GLU A 321 9.19 -18.59 18.58
C GLU A 321 7.83 -18.25 17.95
N GLN A 322 6.75 -18.82 18.51
CA GLN A 322 5.39 -18.64 18.01
C GLN A 322 4.76 -17.37 18.60
N LEU A 323 4.23 -16.51 17.73
CA LEU A 323 3.25 -15.49 18.13
C LEU A 323 1.92 -16.20 18.35
N ARG A 324 1.70 -16.71 19.58
CA ARG A 324 0.50 -17.48 19.93
C ARG A 324 -0.72 -16.57 19.89
N LEU A 325 -1.78 -17.01 19.21
CA LEU A 325 -2.99 -16.21 18.98
C LEU A 325 -4.17 -16.65 19.86
N GLU A 326 -4.20 -17.88 20.37
CA GLU A 326 -5.19 -18.33 21.35
C GLU A 326 -5.26 -17.40 22.58
N THR A 327 -6.44 -16.83 22.83
CA THR A 327 -6.68 -15.86 23.92
C THR A 327 -7.80 -16.27 24.86
N THR A 328 -8.95 -16.69 24.31
CA THR A 328 -10.10 -17.18 25.09
C THR A 328 -10.74 -18.39 24.40
N PRO A 329 -11.45 -19.28 25.13
CA PRO A 329 -12.10 -20.45 24.54
C PRO A 329 -13.00 -20.14 23.34
N LYS A 330 -13.67 -18.98 23.38
CA LYS A 330 -14.62 -18.49 22.36
C LYS A 330 -13.95 -17.80 21.17
N ALA A 331 -12.65 -17.52 21.23
CA ALA A 331 -11.89 -16.91 20.13
C ALA A 331 -11.53 -17.98 19.09
N TYR A 332 -12.51 -18.44 18.31
CA TYR A 332 -12.30 -19.55 17.38
C TYR A 332 -11.33 -19.21 16.23
N THR A 333 -11.33 -17.98 15.69
CA THR A 333 -10.39 -17.62 14.59
C THR A 333 -8.93 -17.71 15.04
N PRO A 334 -8.51 -17.07 16.15
CA PRO A 334 -7.13 -17.22 16.63
C PRO A 334 -6.77 -18.68 16.98
N ARG A 335 -7.67 -19.41 17.65
CA ARG A 335 -7.48 -20.84 17.98
C ARG A 335 -7.29 -21.72 16.74
N VAL A 336 -8.08 -21.49 15.68
CA VAL A 336 -7.94 -22.21 14.40
C VAL A 336 -6.64 -21.84 13.68
N ILE A 337 -6.22 -20.57 13.68
CA ILE A 337 -4.98 -20.14 13.00
C ILE A 337 -3.76 -20.81 13.65
N ASP A 338 -3.65 -20.82 14.98
CA ASP A 338 -2.56 -21.50 15.70
C ASP A 338 -2.46 -23.00 15.36
N LEU A 339 -3.58 -23.64 15.02
CA LEU A 339 -3.62 -25.04 14.61
C LEU A 339 -3.28 -25.23 13.11
N VAL A 340 -3.86 -24.44 12.20
CA VAL A 340 -3.69 -24.71 10.75
C VAL A 340 -2.48 -24.01 10.13
N ALA A 341 -2.16 -22.79 10.55
CA ALA A 341 -1.15 -21.92 9.95
C ALA A 341 -0.48 -21.03 11.03
N PRO A 342 0.30 -21.62 11.96
CA PRO A 342 0.92 -20.90 13.07
C PRO A 342 1.83 -19.78 12.58
N ILE A 343 1.83 -18.66 13.31
CA ILE A 343 2.64 -17.48 13.01
C ILE A 343 3.84 -17.44 13.96
N GLY A 344 5.04 -17.25 13.42
CA GLY A 344 6.25 -17.07 14.22
C GLY A 344 6.78 -15.63 14.18
N LYS A 345 7.59 -15.27 15.18
CA LYS A 345 8.38 -14.03 15.17
C LYS A 345 9.30 -14.01 13.95
N GLY A 346 9.06 -13.10 13.01
CA GLY A 346 9.74 -13.01 11.73
C GLY A 346 9.05 -13.65 10.52
N GLN A 347 7.77 -14.03 10.63
CA GLN A 347 7.02 -14.69 9.55
C GLN A 347 6.68 -13.74 8.38
N ARG A 348 6.62 -14.29 7.15
CA ARG A 348 6.00 -13.69 5.95
C ARG A 348 4.70 -14.42 5.63
N GLY A 349 3.62 -13.99 6.28
CA GLY A 349 2.28 -14.58 6.12
C GLY A 349 1.45 -13.91 5.03
N LEU A 350 0.70 -14.70 4.27
CA LEU A 350 -0.31 -14.23 3.33
C LEU A 350 -1.71 -14.69 3.76
N ILE A 351 -2.60 -13.75 4.05
CA ILE A 351 -4.04 -14.03 4.24
C ILE A 351 -4.70 -13.98 2.87
N VAL A 352 -4.83 -15.13 2.23
CA VAL A 352 -5.36 -15.29 0.87
C VAL A 352 -6.89 -15.28 0.95
N SER A 353 -7.53 -14.18 0.57
CA SER A 353 -8.97 -13.97 0.76
C SER A 353 -9.69 -13.61 -0.53
N PRO A 354 -10.76 -14.32 -0.91
CA PRO A 354 -11.73 -13.77 -1.84
C PRO A 354 -12.50 -12.61 -1.18
N PRO A 355 -13.08 -11.67 -1.96
CA PRO A 355 -13.94 -10.62 -1.43
C PRO A 355 -15.08 -11.17 -0.55
N LYS A 356 -15.39 -10.44 0.52
CA LYS A 356 -16.42 -10.77 1.55
C LYS A 356 -16.15 -12.00 2.45
N ALA A 357 -15.04 -12.72 2.31
CA ALA A 357 -14.76 -13.92 3.13
C ALA A 357 -14.30 -13.64 4.59
N GLY A 358 -14.50 -12.43 5.11
CA GLY A 358 -14.16 -12.08 6.51
C GLY A 358 -12.73 -11.54 6.74
N LYS A 359 -11.94 -11.29 5.68
CA LYS A 359 -10.60 -10.65 5.68
C LYS A 359 -10.34 -9.72 6.89
N THR A 360 -11.10 -8.64 6.99
CA THR A 360 -10.89 -7.57 7.99
C THR A 360 -11.09 -8.07 9.42
N MET A 361 -12.07 -8.96 9.66
CA MET A 361 -12.29 -9.60 10.97
C MET A 361 -11.13 -10.51 11.38
N VAL A 362 -10.51 -11.21 10.41
CA VAL A 362 -9.33 -12.05 10.66
C VAL A 362 -8.14 -11.18 11.07
N ILE A 363 -7.89 -10.08 10.36
CA ILE A 363 -6.82 -9.12 10.67
C ILE A 363 -7.02 -8.50 12.07
N GLN A 364 -8.23 -8.05 12.38
CA GLN A 364 -8.60 -7.51 13.70
C GLN A 364 -8.40 -8.52 14.84
N GLN A 365 -8.73 -9.80 14.62
CA GLN A 365 -8.55 -10.84 15.64
C GLN A 365 -7.08 -11.30 15.77
N ILE A 366 -6.26 -11.19 14.72
CA ILE A 366 -4.80 -11.36 14.83
C ILE A 366 -4.19 -10.18 15.62
N ALA A 367 -4.53 -8.94 15.27
CA ALA A 367 -4.07 -7.73 15.96
C ALA A 367 -4.32 -7.81 17.47
N LYS A 368 -5.59 -8.01 17.85
CA LYS A 368 -6.02 -8.11 19.24
C LYS A 368 -5.45 -9.32 19.99
N ALA A 369 -5.13 -10.41 19.29
CA ALA A 369 -4.48 -11.55 19.92
C ALA A 369 -3.02 -11.25 20.27
N ILE A 370 -2.29 -10.60 19.36
CA ILE A 370 -0.90 -10.17 19.58
C ILE A 370 -0.83 -9.13 20.72
N GLU A 371 -1.73 -8.15 20.77
CA GLU A 371 -1.82 -7.19 21.88
C GLU A 371 -1.98 -7.83 23.28
N ILE A 372 -2.70 -8.96 23.35
CA ILE A 372 -3.02 -9.64 24.63
C ILE A 372 -1.89 -10.61 25.02
N ASN A 373 -1.35 -11.35 24.05
CA ASN A 373 -0.42 -12.46 24.31
C ASN A 373 1.05 -12.06 24.19
N ASN A 374 1.36 -11.05 23.37
CA ASN A 374 2.71 -10.58 23.07
C ASN A 374 2.79 -9.04 23.18
N PRO A 375 2.52 -8.44 24.36
CA PRO A 375 2.55 -6.99 24.55
C PRO A 375 3.95 -6.37 24.41
N GLU A 376 5.01 -7.17 24.30
CA GLU A 376 6.37 -6.73 23.96
C GLU A 376 6.57 -6.45 22.46
N VAL A 377 5.64 -6.88 21.61
CA VAL A 377 5.72 -6.75 20.14
C VAL A 377 5.10 -5.43 19.69
N HIS A 378 5.88 -4.63 18.97
CA HIS A 378 5.39 -3.38 18.40
C HIS A 378 4.46 -3.67 17.21
N LEU A 379 3.17 -3.43 17.39
CA LEU A 379 2.13 -3.71 16.39
C LEU A 379 1.85 -2.48 15.52
N MET A 380 2.12 -2.61 14.23
CA MET A 380 1.81 -1.63 13.19
C MET A 380 0.73 -2.20 12.25
N VAL A 381 -0.29 -1.41 11.92
CA VAL A 381 -1.31 -1.78 10.94
C VAL A 381 -1.28 -0.79 9.79
N VAL A 382 -1.02 -1.28 8.57
CA VAL A 382 -0.84 -0.48 7.36
C VAL A 382 -2.01 -0.74 6.42
N LEU A 383 -2.88 0.26 6.26
CA LEU A 383 -4.11 0.20 5.45
C LEU A 383 -3.93 1.02 4.17
N VAL A 384 -4.13 0.41 3.00
CA VAL A 384 -3.78 1.00 1.69
C VAL A 384 -4.92 0.81 0.70
N ASP A 385 -5.43 1.91 0.12
CA ASP A 385 -6.56 1.90 -0.84
C ASP A 385 -7.82 1.24 -0.25
N GLU A 386 -7.96 1.29 1.07
CA GLU A 386 -9.12 0.77 1.80
C GLU A 386 -10.00 1.92 2.31
N ARG A 387 -11.17 1.59 2.87
CA ARG A 387 -12.23 2.56 3.10
C ARG A 387 -12.08 3.37 4.39
N PRO A 388 -12.49 4.65 4.43
CA PRO A 388 -12.48 5.45 5.66
C PRO A 388 -13.23 4.80 6.83
N GLU A 389 -14.36 4.12 6.58
CA GLU A 389 -15.08 3.39 7.61
C GLU A 389 -14.28 2.20 8.17
N GLU A 390 -13.57 1.44 7.32
CA GLU A 390 -12.75 0.30 7.74
C GLU A 390 -11.47 0.76 8.47
N VAL A 391 -10.90 1.91 8.08
CA VAL A 391 -9.78 2.56 8.79
C VAL A 391 -10.20 3.04 10.18
N THR A 392 -11.41 3.60 10.32
CA THR A 392 -11.93 4.08 11.59
C THR A 392 -12.28 2.93 12.54
N ASP A 393 -12.89 1.87 12.03
CA ASP A 393 -13.18 0.64 12.77
C ASP A 393 -11.88 0.02 13.32
N MET A 394 -10.86 -0.15 12.46
CA MET A 394 -9.54 -0.67 12.87
C MET A 394 -8.90 0.19 13.98
N ARG A 395 -8.93 1.53 13.85
CA ARG A 395 -8.43 2.47 14.88
C ARG A 395 -9.15 2.37 16.22
N SER A 396 -10.43 1.97 16.24
CA SER A 396 -11.20 1.80 17.48
C SER A 396 -10.93 0.48 18.20
N ILE A 397 -10.38 -0.52 17.48
CA ILE A 397 -10.16 -1.89 17.97
C ILE A 397 -8.71 -2.12 18.38
N VAL A 398 -7.76 -1.56 17.63
CA VAL A 398 -6.33 -1.89 17.72
C VAL A 398 -5.56 -0.83 18.53
N LYS A 399 -4.85 -1.27 19.57
CA LYS A 399 -4.00 -0.43 20.44
C LYS A 399 -2.56 -0.34 19.92
N GLY A 400 -2.41 -0.10 18.62
CA GLY A 400 -1.13 -0.07 17.91
C GLY A 400 -1.07 1.04 16.87
N GLU A 401 0.02 1.12 16.12
CA GLU A 401 0.24 2.21 15.16
C GLU A 401 -0.59 1.97 13.88
N VAL A 402 -1.80 2.55 13.81
CA VAL A 402 -2.71 2.40 12.65
C VAL A 402 -2.46 3.48 11.58
N ILE A 403 -1.59 3.11 10.65
CA ILE A 403 -1.10 3.88 9.50
C ILE A 403 -2.06 3.65 8.32
N ALA A 404 -2.61 4.71 7.71
CA ALA A 404 -3.61 4.57 6.65
C ALA A 404 -3.46 5.56 5.50
N SER A 405 -3.70 5.08 4.28
CA SER A 405 -3.98 5.88 3.09
C SER A 405 -5.24 5.35 2.40
N THR A 406 -6.34 6.08 2.53
CA THR A 406 -7.67 5.75 2.01
C THR A 406 -7.77 5.84 0.49
N PHE A 407 -8.73 5.14 -0.11
CA PHE A 407 -8.90 5.00 -1.58
C PHE A 407 -9.18 6.31 -2.35
N ASP A 408 -9.52 7.40 -1.66
CA ASP A 408 -9.73 8.72 -2.24
C ASP A 408 -8.42 9.47 -2.56
N ARG A 409 -7.28 8.95 -2.08
CA ARG A 409 -5.95 9.51 -2.30
C ARG A 409 -5.28 9.00 -3.58
N PRO A 410 -4.31 9.75 -4.15
CA PRO A 410 -3.52 9.28 -5.27
C PRO A 410 -2.70 8.01 -4.96
N ALA A 411 -2.44 7.19 -5.98
CA ALA A 411 -1.61 5.99 -5.86
C ALA A 411 -0.17 6.27 -5.35
N SER A 412 0.33 7.50 -5.49
CA SER A 412 1.62 7.93 -4.91
C SER A 412 1.59 8.05 -3.39
N ASP A 413 0.46 8.48 -2.79
CA ASP A 413 0.30 8.58 -1.33
C ASP A 413 0.39 7.17 -0.72
N HIS A 414 -0.24 6.19 -1.38
CA HIS A 414 -0.20 4.77 -0.99
C HIS A 414 1.23 4.20 -0.97
N THR A 415 2.05 4.52 -1.99
CA THR A 415 3.43 4.03 -2.04
C THR A 415 4.30 4.72 -0.98
N ILE A 416 4.20 6.04 -0.84
CA ILE A 416 4.96 6.82 0.17
C ILE A 416 4.70 6.30 1.58
N VAL A 417 3.41 6.10 1.94
CA VAL A 417 3.02 5.59 3.26
C VAL A 417 3.60 4.20 3.53
N ALA A 418 3.53 3.30 2.54
CA ALA A 418 4.08 1.95 2.69
C ALA A 418 5.61 1.94 2.77
N GLU A 419 6.31 2.77 2.00
CA GLU A 419 7.78 2.87 2.05
C GLU A 419 8.27 3.44 3.39
N LEU A 420 7.62 4.49 3.90
CA LEU A 420 7.99 5.09 5.18
C LEU A 420 7.65 4.16 6.37
N ALA A 421 6.49 3.48 6.33
CA ALA A 421 6.11 2.49 7.34
C ALA A 421 7.08 1.29 7.39
N ILE A 422 7.51 0.76 6.24
CA ILE A 422 8.44 -0.38 6.23
C ILE A 422 9.88 0.03 6.55
N GLU A 423 10.29 1.28 6.35
CA GLU A 423 11.56 1.76 6.90
C GLU A 423 11.45 1.99 8.41
N ARG A 424 10.36 2.57 8.94
CA ARG A 424 10.11 2.69 10.39
C ARG A 424 10.20 1.34 11.10
N ALA A 425 9.51 0.32 10.58
CA ALA A 425 9.57 -1.04 11.11
C ALA A 425 11.02 -1.59 11.16
N LYS A 426 11.84 -1.33 10.12
CA LYS A 426 13.26 -1.72 10.12
C LYS A 426 14.08 -0.95 11.16
N ARG A 427 13.79 0.34 11.41
CA ARG A 427 14.51 1.12 12.43
C ARG A 427 14.27 0.59 13.83
N LEU A 428 13.03 0.15 14.14
CA LEU A 428 12.68 -0.49 15.40
C LEU A 428 13.35 -1.85 15.58
N VAL A 429 13.37 -2.69 14.54
CA VAL A 429 14.09 -3.98 14.57
C VAL A 429 15.62 -3.78 14.65
N GLU A 430 16.17 -2.68 14.13
CA GLU A 430 17.58 -2.29 14.37
C GLU A 430 17.88 -1.93 15.84
N LEU A 431 16.86 -1.81 16.72
CA LEU A 431 17.00 -1.69 18.18
C LEU A 431 16.89 -3.06 18.89
N GLY A 432 16.61 -4.15 18.16
CA GLY A 432 16.34 -5.47 18.72
C GLY A 432 14.90 -5.73 19.14
N GLN A 433 13.95 -4.87 18.76
CA GLN A 433 12.52 -5.09 19.01
C GLN A 433 11.91 -6.13 18.05
N ASP A 434 10.88 -6.83 18.52
CA ASP A 434 9.96 -7.58 17.67
C ASP A 434 8.88 -6.66 17.13
N VAL A 435 8.66 -6.67 15.81
CA VAL A 435 7.69 -5.82 15.11
C VAL A 435 6.77 -6.67 14.25
N VAL A 436 5.46 -6.44 14.36
CA VAL A 436 4.45 -7.03 13.48
C VAL A 436 3.81 -5.94 12.63
N VAL A 437 3.89 -6.09 11.31
CA VAL A 437 3.19 -5.25 10.34
C VAL A 437 2.03 -6.04 9.75
N LEU A 438 0.80 -5.63 10.04
CA LEU A 438 -0.42 -6.13 9.40
C LEU A 438 -0.73 -5.25 8.19
N LEU A 439 -0.55 -5.76 6.97
CA LEU A 439 -0.78 -5.01 5.73
C LEU A 439 -2.11 -5.39 5.09
N ASP A 440 -3.00 -4.42 4.90
CA ASP A 440 -4.25 -4.59 4.15
C ASP A 440 -4.29 -3.61 2.96
N SER A 441 -3.93 -3.99 1.73
CA SER A 441 -3.51 -5.32 1.25
C SER A 441 -2.27 -5.27 0.35
N ILE A 442 -1.53 -6.38 0.21
CA ILE A 442 -0.40 -6.44 -0.72
C ILE A 442 -0.87 -6.32 -2.17
N THR A 443 -2.09 -6.77 -2.47
CA THR A 443 -2.71 -6.65 -3.80
C THR A 443 -3.01 -5.20 -4.14
N ARG A 444 -3.66 -4.45 -3.24
CA ARG A 444 -3.91 -3.01 -3.40
C ARG A 444 -2.62 -2.20 -3.49
N LEU A 445 -1.65 -2.48 -2.61
CA LEU A 445 -0.33 -1.83 -2.67
C LEU A 445 0.37 -2.10 -4.01
N SER A 446 0.35 -3.35 -4.51
CA SER A 446 0.94 -3.69 -5.82
C SER A 446 0.23 -3.01 -6.99
N ARG A 447 -1.10 -2.83 -6.90
CA ARG A 447 -1.87 -2.00 -7.86
C ARG A 447 -1.43 -0.53 -7.81
N ALA A 448 -1.20 0.03 -6.62
CA ALA A 448 -0.71 1.40 -6.46
C ALA A 448 0.66 1.61 -7.12
N TYR A 449 1.64 0.74 -6.87
CA TYR A 449 2.95 0.80 -7.56
C TYR A 449 2.81 0.64 -9.08
N ASN A 450 1.90 -0.21 -9.57
CA ASN A 450 1.66 -0.37 -11.02
C ASN A 450 1.01 0.85 -11.68
N LEU A 451 0.39 1.75 -10.90
CA LEU A 451 -0.17 3.02 -11.37
C LEU A 451 0.78 4.20 -11.18
N ALA A 452 1.65 4.15 -10.17
CA ALA A 452 2.62 5.21 -9.85
C ALA A 452 3.96 5.07 -10.59
N ALA A 453 4.37 3.84 -10.95
CA ALA A 453 5.65 3.60 -11.63
C ALA A 453 5.63 4.05 -13.10
N PRO A 454 6.75 4.61 -13.63
CA PRO A 454 6.88 4.86 -15.05
C PRO A 454 6.97 3.53 -15.82
N ALA A 455 6.23 3.42 -16.93
CA ALA A 455 6.16 2.18 -17.71
C ALA A 455 7.54 1.74 -18.25
N SER A 456 7.96 0.51 -17.93
CA SER A 456 9.24 -0.07 -18.36
C SER A 456 9.22 -0.64 -19.78
N GLY A 457 8.05 -0.69 -20.40
CA GLY A 457 7.81 -1.36 -21.69
C GLY A 457 7.71 -2.88 -21.60
N ARG A 458 7.90 -3.49 -20.41
CA ARG A 458 7.78 -4.94 -20.18
C ARG A 458 6.55 -5.27 -19.34
N ILE A 459 5.42 -5.34 -20.03
CA ILE A 459 4.11 -5.65 -19.45
C ILE A 459 3.89 -7.16 -19.46
N LEU A 460 3.58 -7.74 -18.29
CA LEU A 460 3.23 -9.13 -18.06
C LEU A 460 1.75 -9.39 -18.41
N SER A 461 1.34 -10.67 -18.33
CA SER A 461 -0.09 -11.03 -18.35
C SER A 461 -0.86 -10.22 -17.29
N GLY A 462 -2.13 -9.91 -17.58
CA GLY A 462 -2.97 -9.11 -16.68
C GLY A 462 -2.69 -7.60 -16.65
N GLY A 463 -1.69 -7.09 -17.38
CA GLY A 463 -1.40 -5.65 -17.45
C GLY A 463 -0.47 -5.12 -16.36
N VAL A 464 0.27 -6.01 -15.71
CA VAL A 464 1.26 -5.67 -14.67
C VAL A 464 2.61 -5.36 -15.30
N ASP A 465 3.23 -4.23 -14.97
CA ASP A 465 4.61 -3.95 -15.37
C ASP A 465 5.58 -4.78 -14.53
N ALA A 466 6.52 -5.46 -15.17
CA ALA A 466 7.48 -6.34 -14.49
C ALA A 466 8.37 -5.60 -13.47
N SER A 467 8.55 -4.29 -13.61
CA SER A 467 9.29 -3.46 -12.64
C SER A 467 8.45 -3.06 -11.42
N ALA A 468 7.12 -2.88 -11.59
CA ALA A 468 6.23 -2.41 -10.53
C ALA A 468 6.05 -3.41 -9.38
N LEU A 469 6.29 -4.71 -9.62
CA LEU A 469 6.29 -5.74 -8.58
C LEU A 469 7.55 -5.73 -7.69
N TYR A 470 8.64 -5.06 -8.09
CA TYR A 470 9.89 -5.11 -7.32
C TYR A 470 9.80 -4.42 -5.95
N PRO A 471 9.30 -3.18 -5.79
CA PRO A 471 9.18 -2.57 -4.46
C PRO A 471 8.19 -3.30 -3.53
N PRO A 472 7.00 -3.76 -3.98
CA PRO A 472 6.14 -4.66 -3.21
C PRO A 472 6.82 -5.96 -2.77
N LYS A 473 7.59 -6.63 -3.64
CA LYS A 473 8.39 -7.81 -3.26
C LYS A 473 9.49 -7.47 -2.25
N LYS A 474 10.13 -6.30 -2.35
CA LYS A 474 11.12 -5.79 -1.39
C LYS A 474 10.48 -5.45 -0.03
N PHE A 475 9.26 -4.91 -0.01
CA PHE A 475 8.46 -4.68 1.20
C PHE A 475 8.18 -6.01 1.90
N PHE A 476 7.53 -6.96 1.22
CA PHE A 476 7.11 -8.22 1.84
C PHE A 476 8.31 -9.12 2.19
N GLY A 477 9.34 -9.13 1.34
CA GLY A 477 10.62 -9.79 1.58
C GLY A 477 11.49 -9.13 2.67
N ALA A 478 11.08 -8.00 3.24
CA ALA A 478 11.74 -7.44 4.42
C ALA A 478 11.57 -8.36 5.63
N ALA A 479 10.39 -8.97 5.83
CA ALA A 479 10.10 -9.79 7.00
C ALA A 479 11.01 -11.03 7.12
N ARG A 480 11.55 -11.21 8.33
CA ARG A 480 12.57 -12.20 8.71
C ARG A 480 12.72 -12.22 10.24
N ASN A 481 13.07 -13.39 10.78
CA ASN A 481 13.65 -13.50 12.11
C ASN A 481 15.16 -13.19 12.01
N LEU A 482 15.78 -12.66 13.07
CA LEU A 482 17.19 -12.25 13.06
C LEU A 482 17.98 -12.91 14.18
N LYS A 483 19.19 -13.37 13.87
CA LYS A 483 20.05 -14.05 14.85
C LYS A 483 20.50 -13.14 16.00
N GLU A 484 20.58 -11.84 15.77
CA GLU A 484 21.23 -10.88 16.66
C GLU A 484 20.28 -10.00 17.47
N GLY A 485 19.00 -10.37 17.53
CA GLY A 485 17.94 -9.67 18.25
C GLY A 485 16.89 -9.04 17.33
N GLY A 486 15.65 -9.03 17.79
CA GLY A 486 14.48 -8.51 17.08
C GLY A 486 14.02 -9.37 15.90
N SER A 487 12.80 -9.12 15.45
CA SER A 487 12.23 -9.77 14.27
C SER A 487 11.28 -8.83 13.53
N LEU A 488 11.21 -8.96 12.21
CA LEU A 488 10.20 -8.28 11.40
C LEU A 488 9.21 -9.31 10.89
N THR A 489 8.00 -9.30 11.43
CA THR A 489 6.87 -10.11 10.97
C THR A 489 6.00 -9.26 10.04
N ILE A 490 5.63 -9.80 8.88
CA ILE A 490 4.63 -9.16 8.00
C ILE A 490 3.55 -10.20 7.71
N VAL A 491 2.31 -9.86 8.06
CA VAL A 491 1.11 -10.62 7.66
C VAL A 491 0.30 -9.72 6.75
N ALA A 492 0.27 -10.05 5.45
CA ALA A 492 -0.40 -9.24 4.45
C ALA A 492 -1.62 -9.96 3.88
N SER A 493 -2.73 -9.26 3.69
CA SER A 493 -3.85 -9.81 2.92
C SER A 493 -3.55 -9.78 1.42
N ALA A 494 -4.00 -10.82 0.72
CA ALA A 494 -3.92 -10.94 -0.74
C ALA A 494 -5.31 -11.28 -1.28
N LEU A 495 -5.80 -10.47 -2.23
CA LEU A 495 -7.11 -10.67 -2.84
C LEU A 495 -7.02 -11.70 -3.97
N VAL A 496 -7.93 -12.68 -3.95
CA VAL A 496 -8.08 -13.72 -4.99
C VAL A 496 -9.53 -13.80 -5.47
N GLU A 497 -9.77 -14.54 -6.56
CA GLU A 497 -11.11 -14.75 -7.15
C GLU A 497 -11.88 -13.44 -7.42
N THR A 498 -11.15 -12.35 -7.75
CA THR A 498 -11.71 -11.02 -8.06
C THR A 498 -12.21 -10.91 -9.52
N GLY A 499 -11.89 -11.90 -10.35
CA GLY A 499 -12.07 -11.84 -11.81
C GLY A 499 -11.00 -11.01 -12.54
N SER A 500 -10.00 -10.49 -11.82
CA SER A 500 -8.93 -9.67 -12.42
C SER A 500 -7.64 -10.49 -12.57
N LYS A 501 -7.22 -10.72 -13.82
CA LYS A 501 -5.92 -11.36 -14.15
C LYS A 501 -4.71 -10.62 -13.56
N MET A 502 -4.87 -9.34 -13.24
CA MET A 502 -3.88 -8.56 -12.50
C MET A 502 -3.65 -9.13 -11.09
N ASP A 503 -4.72 -9.46 -10.36
CA ASP A 503 -4.62 -9.98 -8.99
C ASP A 503 -4.10 -11.42 -8.98
N GLU A 504 -4.48 -12.23 -9.97
CA GLU A 504 -3.97 -13.59 -10.17
C GLU A 504 -2.44 -13.61 -10.34
N VAL A 505 -1.91 -12.72 -11.19
CA VAL A 505 -0.46 -12.58 -11.42
C VAL A 505 0.26 -12.00 -10.21
N ILE A 506 -0.33 -11.02 -9.52
CA ILE A 506 0.21 -10.50 -8.25
C ILE A 506 0.28 -11.64 -7.20
N PHE A 507 -0.79 -12.41 -7.03
CA PHE A 507 -0.87 -13.46 -6.01
C PHE A 507 0.21 -14.54 -6.18
N GLU A 508 0.35 -15.13 -7.37
CA GLU A 508 1.35 -16.18 -7.61
C GLU A 508 2.79 -15.67 -7.41
N GLU A 509 3.06 -14.41 -7.71
CA GLU A 509 4.35 -13.75 -7.49
C GLU A 509 4.66 -13.49 -5.99
N PHE A 510 3.64 -13.37 -5.13
CA PHE A 510 3.80 -13.26 -3.68
C PHE A 510 3.85 -14.61 -2.96
N LYS A 511 3.08 -15.59 -3.43
CA LYS A 511 3.04 -16.99 -2.97
C LYS A 511 4.43 -17.66 -2.99
N GLY A 512 5.27 -17.33 -3.97
CA GLY A 512 6.68 -17.75 -3.99
C GLY A 512 7.54 -17.12 -2.87
N THR A 513 7.19 -15.91 -2.44
CA THR A 513 7.96 -15.08 -1.48
C THR A 513 7.58 -15.36 -0.01
N GLY A 514 6.32 -15.72 0.24
CA GLY A 514 5.78 -16.03 1.57
C GLY A 514 6.28 -17.35 2.17
N ASN A 515 6.11 -17.52 3.48
CA ASN A 515 6.36 -18.78 4.19
C ASN A 515 5.20 -19.22 5.11
N MET A 516 4.11 -18.45 5.23
CA MET A 516 2.80 -18.93 5.68
C MET A 516 1.72 -18.50 4.68
N GLU A 517 0.74 -19.37 4.46
CA GLU A 517 -0.50 -19.06 3.75
C GLU A 517 -1.70 -19.42 4.65
N LEU A 518 -2.56 -18.44 4.93
CA LEU A 518 -3.87 -18.65 5.56
C LEU A 518 -4.93 -18.37 4.51
N ARG A 519 -5.65 -19.39 4.05
CA ARG A 519 -6.62 -19.25 2.95
C ARG A 519 -8.04 -19.17 3.49
N LEU A 520 -8.80 -18.18 3.03
CA LEU A 520 -10.23 -18.03 3.32
C LEU A 520 -11.06 -18.50 2.13
N SER A 521 -12.18 -19.17 2.39
CA SER A 521 -13.07 -19.73 1.37
C SER A 521 -14.35 -18.90 1.22
N ARG A 522 -14.68 -18.56 -0.03
CA ARG A 522 -15.99 -17.99 -0.37
C ARG A 522 -17.13 -18.97 -0.05
N GLN A 523 -16.93 -20.27 -0.26
CA GLN A 523 -17.98 -21.28 -0.07
C GLN A 523 -18.42 -21.38 1.41
N LEU A 524 -17.48 -21.26 2.34
CA LEU A 524 -17.75 -21.21 3.77
C LEU A 524 -18.45 -19.91 4.16
N ALA A 525 -17.96 -18.77 3.67
CA ALA A 525 -18.52 -17.45 3.96
C ALA A 525 -19.96 -17.27 3.42
N ASP A 526 -20.25 -17.77 2.22
CA ASP A 526 -21.61 -17.76 1.62
C ASP A 526 -22.58 -18.62 2.43
N ARG A 527 -22.11 -19.73 3.03
CA ARG A 527 -22.85 -20.57 4.00
C ARG A 527 -22.87 -19.99 5.43
N ARG A 528 -22.27 -18.80 5.65
CA ARG A 528 -22.12 -18.11 6.95
C ARG A 528 -21.32 -18.88 8.00
N ILE A 529 -20.44 -19.79 7.57
CA ILE A 529 -19.55 -20.53 8.45
C ILE A 529 -18.30 -19.67 8.71
N PHE A 530 -18.15 -19.21 9.96
CA PHE A 530 -17.04 -18.38 10.39
C PHE A 530 -16.31 -19.00 11.58
N PRO A 531 -14.96 -18.93 11.64
CA PRO A 531 -14.06 -18.34 10.66
C PRO A 531 -14.02 -19.10 9.33
N ALA A 532 -14.08 -18.40 8.20
CA ALA A 532 -14.19 -19.01 6.86
C ALA A 532 -12.85 -19.57 6.33
N ILE A 533 -12.05 -20.21 7.19
CA ILE A 533 -10.70 -20.70 6.89
C ILE A 533 -10.75 -22.07 6.22
N ASP A 534 -10.01 -22.23 5.11
CA ASP A 534 -9.71 -23.55 4.55
C ASP A 534 -8.60 -24.22 5.38
N VAL A 535 -8.99 -25.21 6.19
CA VAL A 535 -8.08 -25.94 7.08
C VAL A 535 -7.10 -26.86 6.34
N ASN A 536 -7.37 -27.19 5.08
CA ASN A 536 -6.57 -28.11 4.26
C ASN A 536 -5.63 -27.36 3.28
N ALA A 537 -6.01 -26.16 2.84
CA ALA A 537 -5.19 -25.32 1.96
C ALA A 537 -4.36 -24.24 2.69
N SER A 538 -4.51 -24.12 4.01
CA SER A 538 -3.67 -23.24 4.87
C SER A 538 -2.48 -23.99 5.46
N GLY A 539 -1.37 -23.31 5.72
CA GLY A 539 -0.18 -23.91 6.33
C GLY A 539 1.03 -23.00 6.47
N THR A 540 1.99 -23.43 7.30
CA THR A 540 3.26 -22.73 7.57
C THR A 540 4.45 -23.60 7.15
N ARG A 541 5.38 -23.05 6.36
CA ARG A 541 6.63 -23.72 5.99
C ARG A 541 7.60 -23.70 7.17
N ARG A 542 8.26 -24.83 7.43
CA ARG A 542 9.18 -25.03 8.58
C ARG A 542 8.50 -24.93 9.97
N GLU A 543 7.22 -25.27 10.07
CA GLU A 543 6.46 -25.23 11.33
C GLU A 543 7.07 -26.09 12.47
N GLU A 544 7.93 -27.07 12.14
CA GLU A 544 8.63 -27.88 13.14
C GLU A 544 9.66 -27.10 13.96
N THR A 545 9.93 -25.83 13.63
CA THR A 545 10.70 -24.90 14.47
C THR A 545 9.82 -24.02 15.39
N LEU A 546 8.49 -24.18 15.36
CA LEU A 546 7.54 -23.41 16.19
C LEU A 546 6.86 -24.23 17.30
N PHE A 547 6.85 -25.57 17.18
CA PHE A 547 6.16 -26.48 18.10
C PHE A 547 7.13 -27.41 18.83
N ALA A 548 6.70 -27.94 19.99
CA ALA A 548 7.39 -29.05 20.61
C ALA A 548 7.27 -30.33 19.73
N PRO A 549 8.26 -31.25 19.74
CA PRO A 549 8.22 -32.47 18.93
C PRO A 549 7.03 -33.41 19.22
N GLU A 550 6.38 -33.26 20.38
CA GLU A 550 5.18 -34.02 20.76
C GLU A 550 3.90 -33.39 20.21
N GLU A 551 3.74 -32.07 20.37
CA GLU A 551 2.66 -31.28 19.75
C GLU A 551 2.62 -31.52 18.24
N LEU A 552 3.78 -31.41 17.57
CA LEU A 552 3.94 -31.59 16.12
C LEU A 552 3.42 -32.96 15.62
N ARG A 553 3.65 -34.04 16.38
CA ARG A 553 3.14 -35.38 16.04
C ARG A 553 1.61 -35.43 16.08
N ILE A 554 0.99 -34.71 17.02
CA ILE A 554 -0.47 -34.61 17.12
C ILE A 554 -1.01 -33.73 15.98
N MET A 555 -0.34 -32.62 15.65
CA MET A 555 -0.67 -31.76 14.50
C MET A 555 -0.66 -32.52 13.17
N TRP A 556 0.33 -33.37 12.94
CA TRP A 556 0.39 -34.20 11.73
C TRP A 556 -0.70 -35.29 11.70
N LYS A 557 -1.04 -35.91 12.84
CA LYS A 557 -2.21 -36.81 12.94
C LYS A 557 -3.51 -36.07 12.61
N LEU A 558 -3.70 -34.87 13.17
CA LEU A 558 -4.87 -34.02 12.90
C LEU A 558 -4.99 -33.69 11.40
N ARG A 559 -3.94 -33.17 10.76
CA ARG A 559 -3.97 -32.87 9.32
C ARG A 559 -4.20 -34.11 8.46
N ARG A 560 -3.69 -35.29 8.84
CA ARG A 560 -3.97 -36.55 8.11
C ARG A 560 -5.45 -36.96 8.20
N VAL A 561 -6.15 -36.61 9.28
CA VAL A 561 -7.60 -36.81 9.40
C VAL A 561 -8.37 -35.75 8.61
N LEU A 562 -8.04 -34.47 8.75
CA LEU A 562 -8.74 -33.37 8.05
C LEU A 562 -8.56 -33.44 6.53
N GLY A 563 -7.41 -33.89 6.05
CA GLY A 563 -7.09 -34.02 4.62
C GLY A 563 -7.88 -35.11 3.86
N THR A 564 -8.69 -35.94 4.53
CA THR A 564 -9.62 -36.87 3.87
C THR A 564 -11.06 -36.33 3.78
N LEU A 565 -11.32 -35.16 4.36
CA LEU A 565 -12.64 -34.55 4.47
C LEU A 565 -12.82 -33.39 3.47
N GLU A 566 -14.07 -33.13 3.10
CA GLU A 566 -14.45 -31.91 2.36
C GLU A 566 -14.23 -30.66 3.24
N GLN A 567 -13.86 -29.54 2.60
CA GLN A 567 -13.50 -28.26 3.25
C GLN A 567 -14.47 -27.83 4.36
N GLN A 568 -15.80 -27.93 4.12
CA GLN A 568 -16.81 -27.60 5.13
C GLN A 568 -16.77 -28.57 6.32
N SER A 569 -16.89 -29.88 6.06
CA SER A 569 -16.93 -30.90 7.11
C SER A 569 -15.66 -30.92 7.96
N ALA A 570 -14.50 -30.66 7.34
CA ALA A 570 -13.22 -30.53 8.02
C ALA A 570 -13.23 -29.37 9.04
N LEU A 571 -13.71 -28.19 8.64
CA LEU A 571 -13.83 -27.03 9.54
C LEU A 571 -14.91 -27.24 10.61
N GLU A 572 -16.08 -27.77 10.25
CA GLU A 572 -17.18 -28.00 11.20
C GLU A 572 -16.76 -28.95 12.33
N ILE A 573 -16.07 -30.05 12.01
CA ILE A 573 -15.53 -30.99 13.01
C ILE A 573 -14.50 -30.32 13.92
N VAL A 574 -13.62 -29.46 13.39
CA VAL A 574 -12.69 -28.67 14.20
C VAL A 574 -13.45 -27.71 15.12
N LEU A 575 -14.43 -26.96 14.61
CA LEU A 575 -15.20 -26.00 15.39
C LEU A 575 -16.05 -26.66 16.48
N ASP A 576 -16.64 -27.83 16.22
CA ASP A 576 -17.37 -28.58 17.24
C ASP A 576 -16.44 -29.09 18.36
N LYS A 577 -15.25 -29.58 18.02
CA LYS A 577 -14.25 -30.00 19.02
C LYS A 577 -13.59 -28.81 19.74
N LEU A 578 -13.55 -27.62 19.15
CA LEU A 578 -13.14 -26.39 19.84
C LEU A 578 -14.24 -25.85 20.78
N LYS A 579 -15.53 -26.11 20.54
CA LYS A 579 -16.62 -25.79 21.49
C LYS A 579 -16.57 -26.67 22.74
N GLU A 580 -16.11 -27.91 22.60
CA GLU A 580 -15.94 -28.86 23.71
C GLU A 580 -14.74 -28.56 24.62
N THR A 581 -13.83 -27.66 24.22
CA THR A 581 -12.52 -27.47 24.88
C THR A 581 -12.19 -26.02 25.20
N GLN A 582 -11.52 -25.79 26.32
CA GLN A 582 -11.12 -24.46 26.80
C GLN A 582 -9.81 -23.96 26.19
N SER A 583 -8.94 -24.86 25.71
CA SER A 583 -7.64 -24.51 25.12
C SER A 583 -7.26 -25.42 23.94
N ASN A 584 -6.34 -24.97 23.10
CA ASN A 584 -5.76 -25.76 22.02
C ASN A 584 -4.94 -26.93 22.56
N ALA A 585 -4.28 -26.79 23.71
CA ALA A 585 -3.61 -27.90 24.39
C ALA A 585 -4.59 -29.02 24.79
N GLU A 586 -5.76 -28.66 25.34
CA GLU A 586 -6.83 -29.62 25.65
C GLU A 586 -7.41 -30.28 24.40
N PHE A 587 -7.65 -29.50 23.34
CA PHE A 587 -8.05 -30.01 22.03
C PHE A 587 -7.04 -31.02 21.46
N LEU A 588 -5.74 -30.76 21.54
CA LEU A 588 -4.72 -31.70 21.07
C LEU A 588 -4.68 -32.98 21.91
N MET A 589 -4.85 -32.90 23.23
CA MET A 589 -5.02 -34.09 24.08
C MET A 589 -6.28 -34.90 23.74
N LEU A 590 -7.38 -34.24 23.34
CA LEU A 590 -8.61 -34.91 22.89
C LEU A 590 -8.39 -35.60 21.53
N VAL A 591 -7.76 -34.92 20.57
CA VAL A 591 -7.38 -35.49 19.25
C VAL A 591 -6.44 -36.70 19.41
N GLN A 592 -5.46 -36.63 20.32
CA GLN A 592 -4.55 -37.73 20.61
C GLN A 592 -5.25 -38.98 21.19
N LYS A 593 -6.32 -38.79 21.98
CA LYS A 593 -7.13 -39.89 22.56
C LYS A 593 -8.14 -40.48 21.57
N THR A 594 -8.64 -39.69 20.63
CA THR A 594 -9.72 -40.06 19.70
C THR A 594 -9.22 -40.55 18.35
N THR A 595 -8.02 -40.13 17.93
CA THR A 595 -7.38 -40.63 16.72
C THR A 595 -6.68 -41.96 17.01
N PRO A 596 -7.10 -43.10 16.42
CA PRO A 596 -6.42 -44.37 16.66
C PRO A 596 -4.96 -44.31 16.21
N SER A 597 -4.07 -45.03 16.91
CA SER A 597 -2.71 -45.24 16.44
C SER A 597 -2.74 -46.15 15.21
N ALA A 598 -2.62 -45.54 14.03
CA ALA A 598 -2.03 -46.19 12.87
C ALA A 598 -0.52 -46.24 13.09
N ASP A 599 -0.05 -47.37 13.60
CA ASP A 599 1.36 -47.76 13.63
C ASP A 599 1.88 -48.07 12.20
#